data_AF-A0A356KWJ2-F1
#
_entry.id   AF-A0A356KWJ2-F1
#
_cell.length_a   1.000
_cell.length_b   1.000
_cell.length_c   1.000
_cell.angle_alpha   90.00
_cell.angle_beta   90.00
_cell.angle_gamma   90.00
#
_symmetry.space_group_name_H-M   'P 1'
#
loop_
_entity.id
_entity.type
_entity.pdbx_description
1 polymer ?
#
loop_
_entity_poly.entity_id
_entity_poly.type
_entity_poly.pdbx_seq_one_letter_code
_entity_poly.pdbx_strand_id
1 'polypeptide(L)'
;MRSPFPLRHELRAPRRGRVARLLFCDNLPPEPALRCLIRARSALACRWGADVSLIGAPMRPLLFSLSLALLWGCASNPEPAASPAPQPAEQAQAKLVPADVQGLFDSACTGCHGPEGAAGLDLSAESAYAAIVNHESQGVPGMPLVTPSNPGRSYLLHKVAGTHEKVGGGGKRMPIGGTWGPEGDVNMEDMGALCRWIEAGAPARE
;
A
#
# COMPACT_ATOMS: atom_id res chain seq x y z
N MET A 1 66.47 32.00 -44.55
CA MET A 1 66.85 30.60 -44.86
C MET A 1 65.69 29.68 -44.53
N ARG A 2 65.32 28.87 -45.52
CA ARG A 2 64.37 27.74 -45.59
C ARG A 2 63.58 27.33 -44.34
N SER A 3 62.26 27.28 -44.52
CA SER A 3 61.32 26.43 -43.81
C SER A 3 61.76 24.97 -43.75
N PRO A 4 61.16 24.20 -42.84
CA PRO A 4 60.52 22.97 -43.30
C PRO A 4 59.12 22.74 -42.69
N PHE A 5 58.13 22.55 -43.57
CA PHE A 5 56.99 21.66 -43.34
C PHE A 5 57.51 20.25 -42.97
N PRO A 6 56.83 19.46 -42.12
CA PRO A 6 55.55 18.83 -42.49
C PRO A 6 54.59 18.69 -41.27
N LEU A 7 53.33 18.27 -41.30
CA LEU A 7 52.64 17.18 -41.98
C LEU A 7 51.14 17.53 -42.02
N ARG A 8 50.51 17.19 -43.14
CA ARG A 8 49.04 17.05 -43.24
C ARG A 8 48.60 15.99 -42.23
N HIS A 9 47.70 16.33 -41.32
CA HIS A 9 46.85 15.33 -40.68
C HIS A 9 45.52 15.33 -41.45
N GLU A 10 45.28 14.23 -42.16
CA GLU A 10 44.08 14.02 -42.96
C GLU A 10 42.82 14.05 -42.09
N LEU A 11 41.87 14.88 -42.47
CA LEU A 11 40.48 14.80 -42.03
C LEU A 11 39.86 13.53 -42.65
N ARG A 12 39.88 12.43 -41.89
CA ARG A 12 39.14 11.21 -42.25
C ARG A 12 37.75 11.25 -41.62
N ALA A 13 36.74 11.52 -42.45
CA ALA A 13 35.33 11.36 -42.14
C ALA A 13 34.97 9.90 -41.76
N PRO A 14 33.90 9.67 -40.98
CA PRO A 14 33.67 8.42 -40.26
C PRO A 14 33.25 7.27 -41.18
N ARG A 15 33.91 6.11 -41.04
CA ARG A 15 33.39 4.85 -41.57
C ARG A 15 32.18 4.43 -40.73
N ARG A 16 31.01 4.30 -41.39
CA ARG A 16 29.82 3.63 -40.85
C ARG A 16 30.15 2.16 -40.55
N GLY A 17 30.62 1.89 -39.35
CA GLY A 17 30.68 0.55 -38.77
C GLY A 17 29.35 0.23 -38.12
N ARG A 18 28.60 -0.71 -38.69
CA ARG A 18 27.53 -1.42 -37.99
C ARG A 18 28.16 -2.17 -36.81
N VAL A 19 27.96 -1.66 -35.61
CA VAL A 19 28.04 -2.44 -34.38
C VAL A 19 26.69 -2.30 -33.70
N ALA A 20 25.91 -3.37 -33.82
CA ALA A 20 24.86 -3.67 -32.85
C ALA A 20 25.56 -3.73 -31.48
N ARG A 21 25.29 -2.74 -30.65
CA ARG A 21 25.71 -2.73 -29.26
C ARG A 21 24.50 -2.29 -28.46
N LEU A 22 23.81 -3.29 -27.92
CA LEU A 22 23.11 -3.23 -26.63
C LEU A 22 23.93 -2.40 -25.62
N LEU A 23 23.24 -1.89 -24.60
CA LEU A 23 23.65 -0.95 -23.53
C LEU A 23 23.04 0.43 -23.82
N PHE A 24 21.97 0.87 -23.14
CA PHE A 24 21.86 0.96 -21.69
C PHE A 24 20.45 0.54 -21.19
N CYS A 25 20.36 -0.67 -20.62
CA CYS A 25 19.30 -1.05 -19.67
C CYS A 25 19.87 -1.49 -18.31
N ASP A 26 21.19 -1.40 -18.10
CA ASP A 26 21.87 -2.04 -16.95
C ASP A 26 22.25 -1.04 -15.84
N ASN A 27 21.42 -0.03 -15.58
CA ASN A 27 21.52 0.75 -14.35
C ASN A 27 20.23 1.46 -13.96
N LEU A 28 19.10 0.77 -14.09
CA LEU A 28 17.86 1.18 -13.43
C LEU A 28 17.74 0.32 -12.16
N PRO A 29 17.65 0.92 -10.95
CA PRO A 29 17.44 0.15 -9.72
C PRO A 29 16.16 -0.68 -9.84
N PRO A 30 16.05 -1.83 -9.15
CA PRO A 30 14.88 -2.69 -9.24
C PRO A 30 13.62 -1.87 -8.94
N GLU A 31 12.60 -1.99 -9.80
CA GLU A 31 11.45 -1.10 -9.86
C GLU A 31 10.20 -1.62 -9.09
N PRO A 32 10.05 -1.36 -7.78
CA PRO A 32 8.73 -1.39 -7.14
C PRO A 32 8.14 0.02 -7.02
N ALA A 33 8.94 1.03 -6.67
CA ALA A 33 8.45 2.38 -6.37
C ALA A 33 7.93 3.15 -7.60
N LEU A 34 8.57 3.00 -8.78
CA LEU A 34 8.06 3.63 -10.02
C LEU A 34 6.77 2.96 -10.52
N ARG A 35 6.66 1.64 -10.39
CA ARG A 35 5.45 0.88 -10.75
C ARG A 35 4.25 1.26 -9.89
N CYS A 36 4.47 1.52 -8.61
CA CYS A 36 3.45 1.99 -7.67
C CYS A 36 2.82 3.33 -8.10
N LEU A 37 3.65 4.30 -8.50
CA LEU A 37 3.17 5.61 -8.97
C LEU A 37 2.57 5.56 -10.39
N ILE A 38 3.07 4.66 -11.26
CA ILE A 38 2.59 4.52 -12.64
C ILE A 38 1.25 3.77 -12.72
N ARG A 39 1.01 2.77 -11.85
CA ARG A 39 -0.24 1.98 -11.85
C ARG A 39 -1.46 2.79 -11.40
N ALA A 40 -1.27 3.93 -10.74
CA ALA A 40 -2.33 4.90 -10.44
C ALA A 40 -2.98 5.53 -11.70
N ARG A 41 -2.33 5.46 -12.88
CA ARG A 41 -2.90 5.96 -14.15
C ARG A 41 -3.58 4.90 -15.01
N SER A 42 -3.60 3.64 -14.58
CA SER A 42 -4.08 2.52 -15.38
C SER A 42 -5.13 1.69 -14.64
N ALA A 43 -6.24 2.34 -14.27
CA ALA A 43 -7.46 1.66 -13.83
C ALA A 43 -8.37 1.26 -15.01
N LEU A 44 -7.78 0.90 -16.16
CA LEU A 44 -8.51 0.26 -17.26
C LEU A 44 -7.78 -1.03 -17.65
N ALA A 45 -8.55 -2.11 -17.71
CA ALA A 45 -8.19 -3.42 -18.25
C ALA A 45 -7.47 -4.42 -17.32
N CYS A 46 -8.17 -4.85 -16.28
CA CYS A 46 -8.20 -6.29 -15.98
C CYS A 46 -9.64 -6.78 -16.18
N ARG A 47 -9.98 -7.05 -17.45
CA ARG A 47 -11.16 -7.82 -17.82
C ARG A 47 -10.84 -9.28 -17.46
N TRP A 48 -11.18 -9.68 -16.24
CA TRP A 48 -11.23 -11.10 -15.88
C TRP A 48 -12.34 -11.73 -16.72
N GLY A 49 -11.95 -12.63 -17.61
CA GLY A 49 -12.88 -13.47 -18.35
C GLY A 49 -13.64 -14.34 -17.37
N ALA A 50 -14.95 -14.13 -17.31
CA ALA A 50 -15.88 -15.04 -16.69
C ALA A 50 -16.04 -16.24 -17.64
N ASP A 51 -15.43 -17.37 -17.32
CA ASP A 51 -15.82 -18.66 -17.90
C ASP A 51 -16.95 -19.25 -17.04
N VAL A 52 -18.17 -18.79 -17.33
CA VAL A 52 -19.41 -19.38 -16.83
C VAL A 52 -19.72 -20.59 -17.70
N SER A 53 -19.17 -21.75 -17.33
CA SER A 53 -19.65 -23.02 -17.85
C SER A 53 -20.87 -23.46 -17.04
N LEU A 54 -22.04 -23.17 -17.62
CA LEU A 54 -23.34 -23.74 -17.28
C LEU A 54 -23.37 -25.20 -17.71
N ILE A 55 -23.34 -26.13 -16.76
CA ILE A 55 -23.80 -27.50 -16.98
C ILE A 55 -24.92 -27.76 -15.98
N GLY A 56 -26.15 -27.74 -16.49
CA GLY A 56 -27.34 -28.08 -15.75
C GLY A 56 -27.43 -29.58 -15.50
N ALA A 57 -28.01 -29.94 -14.35
CA ALA A 57 -28.62 -31.25 -14.13
C ALA A 57 -29.79 -31.11 -13.13
N PRO A 58 -30.82 -31.97 -13.23
CA PRO A 58 -32.20 -31.62 -12.90
C PRO A 58 -32.62 -31.90 -11.45
N MET A 59 -33.65 -31.15 -11.08
CA MET A 59 -34.50 -31.28 -9.89
C MET A 59 -34.94 -32.73 -9.63
N ARG A 60 -34.86 -33.17 -8.37
CA ARG A 60 -35.55 -34.36 -7.87
C ARG A 60 -36.35 -33.99 -6.60
N PRO A 61 -37.68 -34.14 -6.60
CA PRO A 61 -38.52 -33.76 -5.47
C PRO A 61 -38.75 -34.93 -4.50
N LEU A 62 -39.04 -34.54 -3.25
CA LEU A 62 -39.85 -35.21 -2.23
C LEU A 62 -39.46 -36.63 -1.79
N LEU A 63 -39.04 -36.77 -0.53
CA LEU A 63 -39.67 -37.72 0.39
C LEU A 63 -39.66 -37.19 1.84
N PHE A 64 -40.87 -37.10 2.38
CA PHE A 64 -41.23 -36.95 3.79
C PHE A 64 -40.48 -37.96 4.67
N SER A 65 -39.92 -37.49 5.79
CA SER A 65 -39.71 -38.32 6.98
C SER A 65 -40.10 -37.54 8.23
N LEU A 66 -41.42 -37.50 8.44
CA LEU A 66 -42.04 -37.15 9.70
C LEU A 66 -41.84 -38.33 10.67
N SER A 67 -40.73 -38.32 11.41
CA SER A 67 -40.54 -39.24 12.55
C SER A 67 -40.97 -38.54 13.83
N LEU A 68 -42.24 -38.77 14.17
CA LEU A 68 -42.81 -38.51 15.47
C LEU A 68 -42.24 -39.55 16.46
N ALA A 69 -41.27 -39.15 17.27
CA ALA A 69 -40.84 -39.91 18.45
C ALA A 69 -41.30 -39.17 19.71
N LEU A 70 -42.42 -39.64 20.25
CA LEU A 70 -42.87 -39.38 21.61
C LEU A 70 -41.97 -40.11 22.62
N LEU A 71 -41.95 -39.57 23.85
CA LEU A 71 -41.47 -40.14 25.12
C LEU A 71 -40.02 -39.80 25.49
N TRP A 72 -39.82 -38.82 26.38
CA TRP A 72 -39.64 -39.05 27.82
C TRP A 72 -39.28 -37.71 28.48
N GLY A 73 -40.10 -37.27 29.43
CA GLY A 73 -39.80 -36.09 30.22
C GLY A 73 -38.63 -36.35 31.17
N CYS A 74 -37.66 -35.44 31.15
CA CYS A 74 -37.06 -34.93 32.37
C CYS A 74 -37.48 -33.47 32.45
N ALA A 75 -38.45 -33.17 33.29
CA ALA A 75 -38.71 -31.80 33.70
C ALA A 75 -37.58 -31.37 34.64
N SER A 76 -36.43 -30.99 34.06
CA SER A 76 -35.52 -30.06 34.73
C SER A 76 -35.92 -28.69 34.24
N ASN A 77 -36.58 -27.91 35.11
CA ASN A 77 -36.78 -26.48 34.87
C ASN A 77 -35.41 -25.88 34.53
N PRO A 78 -35.19 -25.33 33.32
CA PRO A 78 -34.10 -24.40 33.16
C PRO A 78 -34.46 -23.20 34.04
N GLU A 79 -33.66 -22.96 35.07
CA GLU A 79 -33.55 -21.65 35.68
C GLU A 79 -33.49 -20.65 34.51
N PRO A 80 -34.30 -19.56 34.49
CA PRO A 80 -34.17 -18.56 33.45
C PRO A 80 -32.74 -18.07 33.56
N ALA A 81 -31.88 -18.56 32.66
CA ALA A 81 -30.50 -18.15 32.58
C ALA A 81 -30.57 -16.65 32.50
N ALA A 82 -30.16 -16.00 33.58
CA ALA A 82 -29.86 -14.59 33.59
C ALA A 82 -29.08 -14.37 32.29
N SER A 83 -29.58 -13.48 31.44
CA SER A 83 -28.87 -13.07 30.24
C SER A 83 -27.40 -12.94 30.62
N PRO A 84 -26.45 -13.59 29.93
CA PRO A 84 -25.06 -13.41 30.28
C PRO A 84 -24.82 -11.91 30.34
N ALA A 85 -24.43 -11.43 31.52
CA ALA A 85 -24.03 -10.05 31.71
C ALA A 85 -23.01 -9.73 30.59
N PRO A 86 -23.02 -8.52 30.02
CA PRO A 86 -22.07 -8.15 28.97
C PRO A 86 -20.67 -8.50 29.49
N GLN A 87 -20.05 -9.50 28.87
CA GLN A 87 -18.66 -9.83 29.14
C GLN A 87 -17.86 -8.56 28.85
N PRO A 88 -16.98 -8.10 29.75
CA PRO A 88 -16.01 -7.06 29.42
C PRO A 88 -15.32 -7.48 28.12
N ALA A 89 -15.31 -6.59 27.13
CA ALA A 89 -14.81 -6.83 25.77
C ALA A 89 -13.65 -7.82 25.75
N GLU A 90 -13.96 -9.03 25.29
CA GLU A 90 -12.98 -10.05 24.92
C GLU A 90 -11.94 -9.38 24.01
N GLN A 91 -10.67 -9.54 24.37
CA GLN A 91 -9.53 -8.79 23.87
C GLN A 91 -9.48 -8.73 22.33
N ALA A 92 -9.90 -7.61 21.74
CA ALA A 92 -9.52 -7.30 20.37
C ALA A 92 -8.01 -7.02 20.39
N GLN A 93 -7.19 -7.94 19.87
CA GLN A 93 -5.76 -7.68 19.64
C GLN A 93 -5.62 -6.33 18.94
N ALA A 94 -4.83 -5.43 19.53
CA ALA A 94 -4.57 -4.13 18.95
C ALA A 94 -3.79 -4.32 17.64
N LYS A 95 -4.35 -3.84 16.54
CA LYS A 95 -3.65 -3.87 15.25
C LYS A 95 -2.52 -2.86 15.26
N LEU A 96 -1.31 -3.30 14.96
CA LEU A 96 -0.13 -2.45 14.90
C LEU A 96 0.42 -2.39 13.48
N VAL A 97 1.14 -1.32 13.16
CA VAL A 97 1.93 -1.25 11.92
C VAL A 97 3.11 -2.23 12.04
N PRO A 98 3.47 -2.99 10.99
CA PRO A 98 4.66 -3.82 10.98
C PRO A 98 5.94 -3.03 11.33
N ALA A 99 6.87 -3.67 12.03
CA ALA A 99 8.02 -2.98 12.64
C ALA A 99 8.94 -2.28 11.62
N ASP A 100 9.06 -2.83 10.42
CA ASP A 100 9.80 -2.23 9.30
C ASP A 100 9.16 -0.91 8.85
N VAL A 101 7.83 -0.90 8.63
CA VAL A 101 7.11 0.32 8.24
C VAL A 101 7.03 1.31 9.40
N GLN A 102 6.83 0.83 10.63
CA GLN A 102 6.82 1.68 11.81
C GLN A 102 8.17 2.37 12.01
N GLY A 103 9.28 1.67 11.79
CA GLY A 103 10.63 2.26 11.85
C GLY A 103 10.81 3.44 10.87
N LEU A 104 10.15 3.39 9.71
CA LEU A 104 10.15 4.50 8.76
C LEU A 104 9.40 5.72 9.32
N PHE A 105 8.24 5.50 9.97
CA PHE A 105 7.50 6.58 10.65
C PHE A 105 8.29 7.15 11.81
N ASP A 106 8.92 6.31 12.62
CA ASP A 106 9.70 6.72 13.79
C ASP A 106 10.91 7.58 13.39
N SER A 107 11.53 7.27 12.26
CA SER A 107 12.75 7.96 11.81
C SER A 107 12.52 9.41 11.36
N ALA A 108 11.29 9.76 10.95
CA ALA A 108 11.09 11.01 10.21
C ALA A 108 9.69 11.63 10.27
N CYS A 109 8.69 10.90 10.77
CA CYS A 109 7.31 11.38 10.81
C CYS A 109 6.88 11.72 12.24
N THR A 110 7.22 10.86 13.22
CA THR A 110 6.75 10.98 14.61
C THR A 110 7.22 12.25 15.31
N GLY A 111 8.35 12.83 14.92
CA GLY A 111 8.83 14.11 15.47
C GLY A 111 7.85 15.28 15.26
N CYS A 112 7.00 15.20 14.23
CA CYS A 112 5.90 16.16 14.01
C CYS A 112 4.51 15.52 14.13
N HIS A 113 4.39 14.21 13.94
CA HIS A 113 3.17 13.42 13.97
C HIS A 113 3.21 12.38 15.10
N GLY A 114 3.51 12.82 16.32
CA GLY A 114 3.42 11.98 17.53
C GLY A 114 2.11 12.21 18.27
N PRO A 115 2.06 11.89 19.58
CA PRO A 115 0.93 12.27 20.43
C PRO A 115 0.66 13.77 20.34
N GLU A 116 -0.58 14.17 20.05
CA GLU A 116 -0.97 15.56 19.80
C GLU A 116 -0.21 16.24 18.63
N GLY A 117 0.26 15.41 17.68
CA GLY A 117 1.02 15.85 16.52
C GLY A 117 0.25 16.75 15.57
N ALA A 118 0.99 17.33 14.61
CA ALA A 118 0.44 18.19 13.58
C ALA A 118 -0.74 17.53 12.85
N ALA A 119 -1.77 18.33 12.56
CA ALA A 119 -3.02 17.88 11.95
C ALA A 119 -3.78 16.81 12.76
N GLY A 120 -3.48 16.65 14.06
CA GLY A 120 -4.12 15.65 14.92
C GLY A 120 -3.81 14.21 14.51
N LEU A 121 -2.70 13.99 13.81
CA LEU A 121 -2.26 12.68 13.35
C LEU A 121 -1.13 12.17 14.26
N ASP A 122 -1.36 11.01 14.88
CA ASP A 122 -0.38 10.29 15.69
C ASP A 122 0.08 9.01 14.96
N LEU A 123 1.36 8.99 14.61
CA LEU A 123 2.05 7.87 13.96
C LEU A 123 2.96 7.11 14.92
N SER A 124 2.82 7.30 16.23
CA SER A 124 3.47 6.45 17.22
C SER A 124 2.99 5.00 17.11
N ALA A 125 3.84 4.05 17.50
CA ALA A 125 3.62 2.62 17.25
C ALA A 125 2.25 2.10 17.72
N GLU A 126 1.74 2.60 18.84
CA GLU A 126 0.48 2.18 19.44
C GLU A 126 -0.76 2.77 18.73
N SER A 127 -0.62 3.92 18.07
CA SER A 127 -1.73 4.67 17.45
C SER A 127 -1.76 4.55 15.92
N ALA A 128 -0.60 4.37 15.29
CA ALA A 128 -0.39 4.61 13.85
C ALA A 128 -1.37 3.83 12.98
N TYR A 129 -1.57 2.54 13.26
CA TYR A 129 -2.40 1.68 12.42
C TYR A 129 -3.86 2.17 12.38
N ALA A 130 -4.43 2.41 13.56
CA ALA A 130 -5.80 2.91 13.71
C ALA A 130 -5.96 4.33 13.15
N ALA A 131 -4.91 5.14 13.22
CA ALA A 131 -4.92 6.52 12.75
C ALA A 131 -4.86 6.65 11.22
N ILE A 132 -4.29 5.67 10.49
CA ILE A 132 -4.04 5.81 9.04
C ILE A 132 -4.81 4.83 8.16
N VAL A 133 -5.04 3.59 8.61
CA VAL A 133 -5.61 2.54 7.75
C VAL A 133 -7.12 2.72 7.67
N ASN A 134 -7.63 2.96 6.45
CA ASN A 134 -9.03 3.30 6.17
C ASN A 134 -9.54 4.58 6.87
N HIS A 135 -8.65 5.39 7.46
CA HIS A 135 -9.03 6.66 8.07
C HIS A 135 -9.02 7.76 7.01
N GLU A 136 -10.09 8.56 6.95
CA GLU A 136 -10.20 9.68 6.02
C GLU A 136 -9.06 10.69 6.23
N SER A 137 -8.51 11.21 5.12
CA SER A 137 -7.54 12.29 5.20
C SER A 137 -8.24 13.63 5.43
N GLN A 138 -7.66 14.48 6.28
CA GLN A 138 -8.12 15.87 6.41
C GLN A 138 -7.78 16.74 5.20
N GLY A 139 -6.81 16.30 4.38
CA GLY A 139 -6.32 17.07 3.24
C GLY A 139 -7.15 16.92 1.97
N VAL A 140 -7.81 15.78 1.79
CA VAL A 140 -8.62 15.46 0.60
C VAL A 140 -9.85 14.65 1.03
N PRO A 141 -11.06 15.25 1.02
CA PRO A 141 -12.29 14.53 1.33
C PRO A 141 -12.51 13.33 0.41
N GLY A 142 -12.84 12.16 0.97
CA GLY A 142 -13.11 10.94 0.21
C GLY A 142 -11.84 10.20 -0.24
N MET A 143 -10.69 10.52 0.35
CA MET A 143 -9.43 9.81 0.15
C MET A 143 -8.83 9.44 1.52
N PRO A 144 -8.76 8.14 1.86
CA PRO A 144 -8.11 7.68 3.07
C PRO A 144 -6.60 7.97 3.09
N LEU A 145 -6.03 8.09 4.29
CA LEU A 145 -4.57 8.18 4.50
C LEU A 145 -3.88 6.94 3.92
N VAL A 146 -4.38 5.75 4.28
CA VAL A 146 -4.01 4.47 3.67
C VAL A 146 -5.26 3.76 3.19
N THR A 147 -5.33 3.48 1.89
CA THR A 147 -6.32 2.58 1.28
C THR A 147 -5.66 1.23 1.05
N PRO A 148 -5.99 0.18 1.82
CA PRO A 148 -5.48 -1.16 1.62
C PRO A 148 -5.59 -1.64 0.18
N SER A 149 -4.52 -2.29 -0.31
CA SER A 149 -4.41 -2.80 -1.68
C SER A 149 -4.47 -1.74 -2.79
N ASN A 150 -4.51 -0.44 -2.44
CA ASN A 150 -4.55 0.64 -3.41
C ASN A 150 -3.63 1.82 -3.02
N PRO A 151 -2.32 1.72 -3.32
CA PRO A 151 -1.36 2.79 -3.08
C PRO A 151 -1.74 4.11 -3.75
N GLY A 152 -2.27 4.05 -4.98
CA GLY A 152 -2.67 5.24 -5.75
C GLY A 152 -3.89 5.98 -5.18
N ARG A 153 -4.60 5.37 -4.23
CA ARG A 153 -5.71 5.98 -3.47
C ARG A 153 -5.33 6.29 -2.02
N SER A 154 -4.04 6.15 -1.66
CA SER A 154 -3.54 6.39 -0.32
C SER A 154 -2.92 7.78 -0.23
N TYR A 155 -3.58 8.71 0.47
CA TYR A 155 -3.12 10.10 0.57
C TYR A 155 -1.74 10.23 1.22
N LEU A 156 -1.38 9.32 2.13
CA LEU A 156 -0.07 9.28 2.77
C LEU A 156 1.06 9.21 1.72
N LEU A 157 0.93 8.36 0.70
CA LEU A 157 1.93 8.26 -0.38
C LEU A 157 2.00 9.53 -1.21
N HIS A 158 0.88 10.21 -1.44
CA HIS A 158 0.90 11.50 -2.13
C HIS A 158 1.62 12.58 -1.34
N LYS A 159 1.43 12.62 -0.01
CA LYS A 159 2.17 13.51 0.89
C LYS A 159 3.66 13.24 0.88
N VAL A 160 4.06 11.97 0.89
CA VAL A 160 5.49 11.59 0.89
C VAL A 160 6.15 11.82 -0.48
N ALA A 161 5.45 11.49 -1.56
CA ALA A 161 5.92 11.69 -2.93
C ALA A 161 5.86 13.15 -3.41
N GLY A 162 5.28 14.07 -2.63
CA GLY A 162 5.10 15.47 -3.03
C GLY A 162 4.12 15.64 -4.20
N THR A 163 3.16 14.73 -4.35
CA THR A 163 2.13 14.76 -5.40
C THR A 163 0.74 15.08 -4.86
N HIS A 164 0.62 15.45 -3.58
CA HIS A 164 -0.65 15.74 -2.90
C HIS A 164 -1.48 16.83 -3.59
N GLU A 165 -0.86 17.86 -4.17
CA GLU A 165 -1.57 18.89 -4.92
C GLU A 165 -2.28 18.34 -6.16
N LYS A 166 -1.75 17.28 -6.79
CA LYS A 166 -2.34 16.65 -7.98
C LYS A 166 -3.64 15.90 -7.66
N VAL A 167 -3.86 15.55 -6.40
CA VAL A 167 -5.09 14.89 -5.92
C VAL A 167 -6.00 15.84 -5.14
N GLY A 168 -5.78 17.15 -5.25
CA GLY A 168 -6.59 18.18 -4.59
C GLY A 168 -6.22 18.44 -3.13
N GLY A 169 -5.09 17.89 -2.67
CA GLY A 169 -4.56 18.16 -1.34
C GLY A 169 -3.79 19.48 -1.27
N GLY A 170 -3.41 19.89 -0.05
CA GLY A 170 -2.66 21.13 0.19
C GLY A 170 -1.52 20.98 1.19
N GLY A 171 -0.83 22.09 1.45
CA GLY A 171 0.28 22.18 2.39
C GLY A 171 1.61 21.67 1.82
N LYS A 172 2.61 21.47 2.69
CA LYS A 172 3.94 21.00 2.30
C LYS A 172 3.95 19.48 2.07
N ARG A 173 4.92 19.04 1.25
CA ARG A 173 5.36 17.64 1.18
C ARG A 173 5.85 17.19 2.57
N MET A 174 5.59 15.94 2.91
CA MET A 174 6.14 15.29 4.11
C MET A 174 7.22 14.26 3.74
N PRO A 175 8.16 13.95 4.63
CA PRO A 175 8.52 14.75 5.81
C PRO A 175 9.05 16.14 5.40
N ILE A 176 8.86 17.14 6.26
CA ILE A 176 9.40 18.49 6.01
C ILE A 176 10.92 18.42 6.05
N GLY A 177 11.58 18.96 5.02
CA GLY A 177 13.05 18.91 4.90
C GLY A 177 13.57 17.73 4.09
N GLY A 178 12.68 16.84 3.58
CA GLY A 178 13.03 15.83 2.57
C GLY A 178 13.72 14.57 3.09
N THR A 179 14.20 14.56 4.33
CA THR A 179 14.93 13.42 4.92
C THR A 179 14.02 12.22 5.21
N TRP A 180 14.07 11.23 4.33
CA TRP A 180 13.87 9.79 4.59
C TRP A 180 15.14 9.10 4.08
N GLY A 181 16.06 8.78 4.97
CA GLY A 181 17.40 8.29 4.63
C GLY A 181 18.51 9.36 4.75
N PRO A 182 19.79 8.95 4.78
CA PRO A 182 20.94 9.74 5.23
C PRO A 182 21.30 10.97 4.37
N GLU A 183 20.65 11.17 3.21
CA GLU A 183 21.05 12.18 2.22
C GLU A 183 19.98 13.25 1.92
N GLY A 184 18.83 13.24 2.60
CA GLY A 184 17.85 14.34 2.48
C GLY A 184 16.84 14.23 1.32
N ASP A 185 16.88 13.14 0.57
CA ASP A 185 15.82 12.71 -0.34
C ASP A 185 15.25 11.38 0.13
N VAL A 186 13.93 11.25 0.07
CA VAL A 186 13.23 10.00 0.36
C VAL A 186 13.84 8.87 -0.49
N ASN A 187 14.57 7.95 0.16
CA ASN A 187 15.16 6.82 -0.54
C ASN A 187 14.05 5.96 -1.17
N MET A 188 14.26 5.59 -2.44
CA MET A 188 13.31 4.79 -3.22
C MET A 188 13.00 3.44 -2.56
N GLU A 189 13.93 2.90 -1.77
CA GLU A 189 13.70 1.65 -1.04
C GLU A 189 12.65 1.82 0.07
N ASP A 190 12.75 2.87 0.88
CA ASP A 190 11.81 3.13 1.98
C ASP A 190 10.41 3.40 1.44
N MET A 191 10.30 4.17 0.36
CA MET A 191 9.03 4.35 -0.37
C MET A 191 8.52 3.04 -0.95
N GLY A 192 9.43 2.19 -1.44
CA GLY A 192 9.13 0.85 -1.89
C GLY A 192 8.53 0.00 -0.76
N ALA A 193 9.11 0.05 0.44
CA ALA A 193 8.61 -0.68 1.61
C ALA A 193 7.21 -0.22 2.02
N LEU A 194 7.00 1.09 2.14
CA LEU A 194 5.67 1.65 2.45
C LEU A 194 4.64 1.27 1.38
N CYS A 195 5.00 1.39 0.08
CA CYS A 195 4.09 1.01 -0.99
C CYS A 195 3.78 -0.50 -0.97
N ARG A 196 4.79 -1.38 -0.82
CA ARG A 196 4.59 -2.83 -0.76
C ARG A 196 3.68 -3.24 0.39
N TRP A 197 3.81 -2.62 1.56
CA TRP A 197 2.92 -2.87 2.69
C TRP A 197 1.46 -2.49 2.35
N ILE A 198 1.25 -1.32 1.73
CA ILE A 198 -0.10 -0.90 1.29
C ILE A 198 -0.64 -1.85 0.21
N GLU A 199 0.15 -2.21 -0.80
CA GLU A 199 -0.22 -3.16 -1.85
C GLU A 199 -0.63 -4.52 -1.28
N ALA A 200 0.06 -5.00 -0.26
CA ALA A 200 -0.26 -6.24 0.46
C ALA A 200 -1.53 -6.16 1.31
N GLY A 201 -2.27 -5.05 1.27
CA GLY A 201 -3.51 -4.87 2.02
C GLY A 201 -3.30 -4.23 3.40
N ALA A 202 -2.17 -3.55 3.61
CA ALA A 202 -1.79 -2.95 4.90
C ALA A 202 -1.99 -3.94 6.07
N PRO A 203 -1.38 -5.15 6.03
CA PRO A 203 -1.54 -6.14 7.08
C PRO A 203 -1.07 -5.56 8.41
N ALA A 204 -1.86 -5.82 9.46
CA ALA A 204 -1.48 -5.48 10.82
C ALA A 204 -0.50 -6.52 11.37
N ARG A 205 0.35 -6.07 12.28
CA ARG A 205 0.98 -6.93 13.28
C ARG A 205 0.03 -7.06 14.46
N GLU A 206 -0.10 -8.28 14.98
CA GLU A 206 -0.86 -8.62 16.19
C GLU A 206 -0.01 -8.42 17.46
#